data_AF-A0A8R7U202-F1
#
_entry.id   AF-A0A8R7U202-F1
#
_cell.length_a   1.000
_cell.length_b   1.000
_cell.length_c   1.000
_cell.angle_alpha   90.00
_cell.angle_beta   90.00
_cell.angle_gamma   90.00
#
_symmetry.space_group_name_H-M   'P 1'
#
loop_
_entity.id
_entity.type
_entity.pdbx_description
1 polymer ?
#
loop_
_entity_poly.entity_id
_entity_poly.type
_entity_poly.pdbx_seq_one_letter_code
_entity_poly.pdbx_strand_id
1 'polypeptide(L)'
;MFTRPILFRGSLHWQILKSAGNMLKVFNTTVESFRQMRAPLLPYPADLFEMDGMLSMFSFDEATNTTIDIWMSQDYDNEVWALKYRVKLPVADLTVRFGKFVEYWNFMVTSRDGDVSMLVKFGEWLLQFDI
;
A
#
# COMPACT_ATOMS: atom_id res chain seq x y z
N MET A 1 2.13 15.02 8.12
CA MET A 1 2.64 14.57 6.82
C MET A 1 1.53 13.74 6.17
N PHE A 2 1.41 13.72 4.84
CA PHE A 2 0.41 12.92 4.11
C PHE A 2 1.16 11.90 3.23
N THR A 3 0.54 10.77 2.92
CA THR A 3 1.07 9.86 1.88
C THR A 3 0.89 10.49 0.49
N ARG A 4 1.58 9.96 -0.52
CA ARG A 4 1.44 10.45 -1.90
C ARG A 4 -0.02 10.25 -2.35
N PRO A 5 -0.72 11.30 -2.82
CA PRO A 5 -2.10 11.16 -3.26
C PRO A 5 -2.17 10.38 -4.58
N ILE A 6 -3.19 9.54 -4.70
CA ILE A 6 -3.54 8.84 -5.95
C ILE A 6 -4.85 9.39 -6.52
N LEU A 7 -4.93 9.54 -7.84
CA LEU A 7 -6.18 9.83 -8.53
C LEU A 7 -6.89 8.52 -8.88
N PHE A 8 -8.06 8.29 -8.28
CA PHE A 8 -8.91 7.13 -8.55
C PHE A 8 -10.37 7.58 -8.70
N ARG A 9 -11.04 7.14 -9.78
CA ARG A 9 -12.44 7.52 -10.09
C ARG A 9 -12.72 9.04 -9.98
N GLY A 10 -11.81 9.86 -10.50
CA GLY A 10 -11.95 11.33 -10.47
C GLY A 10 -11.88 11.95 -9.08
N SER A 11 -11.30 11.24 -8.11
CA SER A 11 -11.04 11.76 -6.76
C SER A 11 -9.60 11.47 -6.36
N LEU A 12 -9.00 12.38 -5.58
CA LEU A 12 -7.68 12.19 -4.99
C LEU A 12 -7.80 11.55 -3.62
N HIS A 13 -7.03 10.49 -3.35
CA HIS A 13 -7.02 9.73 -2.10
C HIS A 13 -5.65 9.75 -1.44
N TRP A 14 -5.60 10.00 -0.14
CA TRP A 14 -4.37 9.88 0.66
C TRP A 14 -4.68 9.58 2.13
N GLN A 15 -3.72 8.94 2.80
CA GLN A 15 -3.83 8.61 4.22
C GLN A 15 -3.34 9.77 5.08
N ILE A 16 -4.00 10.01 6.22
CA ILE A 16 -3.57 11.00 7.21
C ILE A 16 -2.65 10.31 8.24
N LEU A 17 -1.35 10.63 8.20
CA LEU A 17 -0.34 10.01 9.06
C LEU A 17 -0.52 10.27 10.58
N LYS A 18 -1.35 11.24 10.98
CA LYS A 18 -1.52 11.65 12.39
C LYS A 18 -2.64 10.91 13.13
N SER A 19 -3.52 10.20 12.42
CA SER A 19 -4.51 9.33 13.05
C SER A 19 -4.05 7.90 12.86
N ALA A 20 -3.72 7.21 13.96
CA ALA A 20 -3.63 5.75 14.00
C ALA A 20 -5.02 5.16 13.73
N GLY A 21 -5.47 5.27 12.47
CA GLY A 21 -6.86 5.16 12.10
C GLY A 21 -7.00 4.79 10.64
N ASN A 22 -8.12 4.18 10.36
CA ASN A 22 -8.45 3.54 9.10
C ASN A 22 -9.20 4.51 8.16
N MET A 23 -8.80 5.77 8.11
CA MET A 23 -9.50 6.81 7.33
C MET A 23 -8.60 7.42 6.27
N LEU A 24 -9.09 7.43 5.03
CA LEU A 24 -8.52 8.17 3.92
C LEU A 24 -9.20 9.53 3.80
N LYS A 25 -8.43 10.56 3.42
CA LYS A 25 -9.00 11.78 2.85
C LYS A 25 -9.26 11.55 1.39
N VAL A 26 -10.44 11.97 0.95
CA VAL A 26 -10.85 11.92 -0.45
C VAL A 26 -11.26 13.32 -0.88
N PHE A 27 -10.64 13.82 -1.94
CA PHE A 27 -11.02 15.07 -2.58
C PHE A 27 -11.62 14.77 -3.96
N ASN A 28 -12.91 15.03 -4.11
CA ASN A 28 -13.58 14.89 -5.39
C ASN A 28 -13.21 16.08 -6.28
N THR A 29 -12.58 15.83 -7.42
CA THR A 29 -12.08 16.91 -8.30
C THR A 29 -13.17 17.52 -9.18
N THR A 30 -14.34 16.90 -9.27
CA THR A 30 -15.47 17.38 -10.09
C THR A 30 -16.32 18.39 -9.32
N VAL A 31 -16.68 18.06 -8.08
CA VAL A 31 -17.49 18.94 -7.22
C VAL A 31 -16.65 19.70 -6.17
N GLU A 32 -15.32 19.57 -6.26
CA GLU A 32 -14.34 20.27 -5.41
C GLU A 32 -14.60 20.15 -3.91
N SER A 33 -14.93 18.94 -3.44
CA SER A 33 -15.31 18.71 -2.04
C SER A 33 -14.52 17.59 -1.38
N PHE A 34 -14.38 17.69 -0.06
CA PHE A 34 -13.72 16.68 0.76
C PHE A 34 -14.73 15.74 1.41
N ARG A 35 -14.39 14.46 1.43
CA ARG A 35 -15.01 13.46 2.28
C ARG A 35 -13.96 12.60 2.97
N GLN A 36 -14.39 11.82 3.95
CA GLN A 36 -13.59 10.74 4.50
C GLN A 36 -14.07 9.40 3.93
N MET A 37 -13.16 8.44 3.84
CA MET A 37 -13.45 7.08 3.42
C MET A 37 -12.80 6.09 4.38
N ARG A 38 -13.54 5.06 4.81
CA ARG A 38 -12.99 3.98 5.61
C ARG A 38 -12.06 3.11 4.77
N ALA A 39 -11.00 2.66 5.42
CA ALA A 39 -9.97 1.75 4.96
C ALA A 39 -9.84 0.57 5.94
N PRO A 40 -9.04 -0.45 5.63
CA PRO A 40 -8.58 -1.43 6.60
C PRO A 40 -7.84 -0.74 7.75
N LEU A 41 -7.98 -1.29 8.96
CA LEU A 41 -7.22 -0.82 10.11
C LEU A 41 -5.80 -1.37 10.01
N LEU A 42 -4.85 -0.50 9.69
CA LEU A 42 -3.45 -0.85 9.53
C LEU A 42 -2.62 -0.20 10.64
N PRO A 43 -1.62 -0.92 11.19
CA PRO A 43 -0.77 -0.40 12.26
C PRO A 43 0.10 0.77 11.79
N TYR A 44 0.37 0.83 10.48
CA TYR A 44 1.22 1.84 9.86
C TYR A 44 0.55 2.47 8.64
N PRO A 45 1.00 3.66 8.25
CA PRO A 45 0.62 4.27 6.98
C PRO A 45 0.87 3.34 5.80
N ALA A 46 -0.14 3.20 4.95
CA ALA A 46 -0.06 2.45 3.72
C ALA A 46 0.02 3.42 2.53
N ASP A 47 0.85 3.08 1.55
CA ASP A 47 0.78 3.73 0.25
C ASP A 47 -0.41 3.19 -0.54
N LEU A 48 -1.09 4.10 -1.22
CA LEU A 48 -2.24 3.81 -2.08
C LEU A 48 -1.78 3.64 -3.52
N PHE A 49 -2.36 2.67 -4.21
CA PHE A 49 -2.13 2.41 -5.63
C PHE A 49 -3.43 1.92 -6.29
N GLU A 50 -3.44 1.91 -7.62
CA GLU A 50 -4.53 1.32 -8.41
C GLU A 50 -4.10 -0.08 -8.85
N MET A 51 -5.02 -1.04 -8.76
CA MET A 51 -4.82 -2.42 -9.18
C MET A 51 -6.15 -3.02 -9.63
N ASP A 52 -6.19 -3.55 -10.85
CA ASP A 52 -7.37 -4.17 -11.47
C ASP A 52 -8.64 -3.31 -11.45
N GLY A 53 -8.50 -2.01 -11.66
CA GLY A 53 -9.60 -1.05 -11.60
C GLY A 53 -10.10 -0.76 -10.19
N MET A 54 -9.36 -1.17 -9.16
CA MET A 54 -9.71 -0.99 -7.75
C MET A 54 -8.67 -0.16 -7.01
N LEU A 55 -9.13 0.58 -5.99
CA LEU A 55 -8.23 1.29 -5.09
C LEU A 55 -7.62 0.27 -4.13
N SER A 56 -6.31 0.29 -4.02
CA SER A 56 -5.55 -0.68 -3.24
C SER A 56 -4.56 -0.03 -2.31
N MET A 57 -4.18 -0.77 -1.27
CA MET A 57 -3.16 -0.36 -0.32
C MET A 57 -2.41 -1.58 0.20
N PHE A 58 -1.17 -1.39 0.60
CA PHE A 58 -0.38 -2.45 1.23
C PHE A 58 0.03 -2.07 2.65
N SER A 59 0.17 -3.07 3.51
CA SER A 59 0.76 -2.92 4.84
C SER A 59 1.92 -3.87 5.01
N PHE A 60 2.98 -3.41 5.65
CA PHE A 60 4.08 -4.24 6.10
C PHE A 60 3.91 -4.57 7.59
N ASP A 61 3.97 -5.86 7.93
CA ASP A 61 3.91 -6.31 9.31
C ASP A 61 5.27 -6.11 9.99
N GLU A 62 5.39 -5.07 10.83
CA GLU A 62 6.61 -4.79 11.57
C GLU A 62 6.95 -5.84 12.65
N ALA A 63 5.96 -6.59 13.15
CA ALA A 63 6.22 -7.59 14.18
C ALA A 63 7.01 -8.77 13.61
N THR A 64 6.69 -9.18 12.39
CA THR A 64 7.39 -10.27 11.71
C THR A 64 8.44 -9.79 10.71
N ASN A 65 8.40 -8.52 10.29
CA ASN A 65 9.25 -7.90 9.26
C ASN A 65 9.39 -8.74 7.98
N THR A 66 8.42 -9.59 7.68
CA THR A 66 8.49 -10.57 6.59
C THR A 66 7.22 -10.65 5.77
N THR A 67 6.12 -10.04 6.23
CA THR A 67 4.81 -10.20 5.59
C THR A 67 4.30 -8.88 5.07
N ILE A 68 3.84 -8.88 3.83
CA ILE A 68 3.15 -7.75 3.20
C ILE A 68 1.74 -8.19 2.83
N ASP A 69 0.77 -7.47 3.36
CA ASP A 69 -0.64 -7.66 3.07
C ASP A 69 -1.11 -6.61 2.07
N ILE A 70 -1.74 -7.04 0.98
CA ILE A 70 -2.31 -6.17 -0.05
C ILE A 70 -3.83 -6.24 0.03
N TRP A 71 -4.43 -5.08 0.23
CA TRP A 71 -5.87 -4.87 0.34
C TRP A 71 -6.42 -4.20 -0.91
N MET A 72 -7.65 -4.56 -1.28
CA MET A 72 -8.38 -3.97 -2.40
C MET A 72 -9.75 -3.47 -1.94
N SER A 73 -10.21 -2.35 -2.48
CA SER A 73 -11.55 -1.81 -2.26
C SER A 73 -12.57 -2.64 -3.07
N GLN A 74 -12.98 -3.77 -2.52
CA GLN A 74 -13.93 -4.70 -3.15
C GLN A 74 -15.25 -3.99 -3.47
N ASP A 75 -15.72 -3.11 -2.58
CA ASP A 75 -16.83 -2.20 -2.84
C ASP A 75 -16.41 -0.79 -2.42
N TYR A 76 -16.04 0.02 -3.40
CA TYR A 76 -15.55 1.37 -3.17
C TYR A 76 -16.62 2.29 -2.57
N ASP A 77 -17.87 2.16 -3.00
CA ASP A 77 -18.96 3.06 -2.62
C ASP A 77 -19.47 2.73 -1.21
N ASN A 78 -19.46 1.44 -0.83
CA ASN A 78 -19.76 0.99 0.53
C ASN A 78 -18.53 0.89 1.44
N GLU A 79 -17.35 1.28 0.95
CA GLU A 79 -16.09 1.30 1.70
C GLU A 79 -15.69 -0.08 2.26
N VAL A 80 -15.99 -1.14 1.51
CA VAL A 80 -15.64 -2.52 1.84
C VAL A 80 -14.31 -2.88 1.21
N TRP A 81 -13.42 -3.41 2.05
CA TRP A 81 -12.08 -3.84 1.66
C TRP A 81 -11.88 -5.32 1.92
N ALA A 82 -11.13 -5.97 1.04
CA ALA A 82 -10.76 -7.38 1.16
C ALA A 82 -9.24 -7.53 1.06
N LEU A 83 -8.69 -8.45 1.85
CA LEU A 83 -7.30 -8.89 1.70
C LEU A 83 -7.20 -9.74 0.43
N LYS A 84 -6.40 -9.29 -0.54
CA LYS A 84 -6.20 -9.99 -1.82
C LYS A 84 -4.96 -10.87 -1.79
N TYR A 85 -3.83 -10.30 -1.37
CA TYR A 85 -2.55 -11.00 -1.34
C TYR A 85 -1.90 -10.89 0.03
N ARG A 86 -1.22 -11.95 0.43
CA ARG A 86 -0.31 -11.98 1.57
C ARG A 86 1.02 -12.52 1.08
N VAL A 87 1.97 -11.61 0.85
CA VAL A 87 3.29 -11.91 0.34
C VAL A 87 4.23 -12.12 1.51
N LYS A 88 4.90 -13.27 1.56
CA LYS A 88 5.96 -13.55 2.52
C LYS A 88 7.31 -13.36 1.86
N LEU A 89 8.07 -12.39 2.33
CA LEU A 89 9.42 -12.13 1.88
C LEU A 89 10.39 -13.15 2.49
N PRO A 90 11.26 -13.77 1.68
CA PRO A 90 12.28 -14.70 2.16
C PRO A 90 13.45 -13.94 2.80
N VAL A 91 13.20 -13.18 3.87
CA VAL A 91 14.17 -12.24 4.47
C VAL A 91 15.47 -12.95 4.87
N ALA A 92 15.42 -14.20 5.32
CA ALA A 92 16.62 -14.98 5.62
C ALA A 92 17.52 -15.15 4.38
N ASP A 93 16.95 -15.60 3.26
CA ASP A 93 17.69 -15.81 2.01
C ASP A 93 18.20 -14.49 1.43
N LEU A 94 17.35 -13.45 1.50
CA LEU A 94 17.74 -12.12 1.07
C LEU A 94 18.87 -11.56 1.97
N THR A 95 18.88 -11.89 3.26
CA THR A 95 19.93 -11.45 4.20
C THR A 95 21.25 -12.11 3.89
N VAL A 96 21.22 -13.41 3.55
CA VAL A 96 22.42 -14.15 3.14
C VAL A 96 22.99 -13.57 1.84
N ARG A 97 22.13 -13.18 0.90
CA ARG A 97 22.55 -12.71 -0.43
C ARG A 97 22.97 -11.23 -0.45
N PHE A 98 22.27 -10.37 0.28
CA PHE A 98 22.39 -8.92 0.18
C PHE A 98 22.84 -8.23 1.48
N GLY A 99 23.04 -8.99 2.56
CA GLY A 99 23.40 -8.47 3.88
C GLY A 99 22.20 -8.12 4.75
N LYS A 100 22.47 -7.62 5.97
CA LYS A 100 21.40 -7.28 6.93
C LYS A 100 20.58 -6.09 6.45
N PHE A 101 19.26 -6.24 6.54
CA PHE A 101 18.29 -5.15 6.39
C PHE A 101 18.28 -4.29 7.67
N VAL A 102 19.18 -3.32 7.76
CA VAL A 102 19.31 -2.39 8.91
C VAL A 102 18.55 -1.07 8.71
N GLU A 103 18.00 -0.84 7.52
CA GLU A 103 17.28 0.40 7.17
C GLU A 103 15.78 0.16 6.96
N TYR A 104 15.01 1.26 6.99
CA TYR A 104 13.59 1.25 6.66
C TYR A 104 13.38 0.72 5.24
N TRP A 105 12.58 -0.33 5.10
CA TRP A 105 12.18 -0.85 3.81
C TRP A 105 11.28 0.18 3.12
N ASN A 106 11.67 0.61 1.93
CA ASN A 106 10.80 1.42 1.08
C ASN A 106 10.14 0.50 0.07
N PHE A 107 8.83 0.35 0.21
CA PHE A 107 8.01 -0.48 -0.65
C PHE A 107 7.29 0.41 -1.66
N MET A 108 7.23 -0.05 -2.89
CA MET A 108 6.37 0.52 -3.92
C MET A 108 5.68 -0.62 -4.63
N VAL A 109 4.35 -0.62 -4.62
CA VAL A 109 3.57 -1.59 -5.38
C VAL A 109 3.08 -0.91 -6.65
N THR A 110 3.21 -1.62 -7.77
CA THR A 110 2.76 -1.16 -9.08
C THR A 110 1.94 -2.26 -9.74
N SER A 111 0.82 -1.90 -10.34
CA SER A 111 0.01 -2.81 -11.17
C SER A 111 0.13 -2.39 -12.63
N ARG A 112 0.33 -3.34 -13.53
CA ARG A 112 0.30 -3.12 -14.99
C ARG A 112 -0.37 -4.32 -15.66
N ASP A 113 -1.42 -4.08 -16.43
CA ASP A 113 -2.10 -5.10 -17.24
C ASP A 113 -2.60 -6.34 -16.46
N GLY A 114 -2.88 -6.17 -15.16
CA GLY A 114 -3.30 -7.25 -14.25
C GLY A 114 -2.17 -7.91 -13.47
N ASP A 115 -0.92 -7.67 -13.87
CA ASP A 115 0.26 -8.14 -13.16
C ASP A 115 0.62 -7.15 -12.05
N VAL A 116 0.89 -7.67 -10.85
CA VAL A 116 1.25 -6.88 -9.69
C VAL A 116 2.71 -7.15 -9.38
N SER A 117 3.52 -6.10 -9.46
CA SER A 117 4.92 -6.15 -9.05
C SER A 117 5.14 -5.27 -7.85
N MET A 118 6.00 -5.73 -6.96
CA MET A 118 6.44 -4.99 -5.80
C MET A 118 7.92 -4.68 -5.92
N LEU A 119 8.23 -3.40 -5.88
CA LEU A 119 9.58 -2.88 -5.78
C LEU A 119 9.93 -2.64 -4.31
N VAL A 120 11.08 -3.15 -3.92
CA VAL A 120 11.56 -3.09 -2.56
C VAL A 120 12.96 -2.53 -2.54
N LYS A 121 13.10 -1.33 -1.99
CA LYS A 121 14.39 -0.67 -1.80
C LYS A 121 14.88 -0.82 -0.37
N PHE A 122 16.11 -1.28 -0.22
CA PHE A 122 16.84 -1.32 1.05
C PHE A 122 18.34 -1.11 0.80
N GLY A 123 18.98 -0.21 1.54
CA GLY A 123 20.37 0.19 1.25
C GLY A 123 20.55 0.56 -0.23
N GLU A 124 21.54 -0.08 -0.86
CA GLU A 124 21.91 0.10 -2.28
C GLU A 124 21.14 -0.83 -3.25
N TRP A 125 20.25 -1.68 -2.74
CA TRP A 125 19.55 -2.68 -3.56
C TRP A 125 18.10 -2.26 -3.84
N LEU A 126 17.65 -2.57 -5.06
CA LEU A 126 16.26 -2.49 -5.48
C LEU A 126 15.85 -3.87 -6.02
N LEU A 127 14.94 -4.55 -5.33
CA LEU A 127 14.42 -5.86 -5.74
C LEU A 127 13.01 -5.72 -6.30
N GLN A 128 12.72 -6.49 -7.35
CA GLN A 128 11.37 -6.66 -7.87
C GLN A 128 10.87 -8.05 -7.52
N PHE A 129 9.65 -8.12 -6.98
CA PHE A 129 8.90 -9.35 -6.76
C PHE A 129 7.65 -9.31 -7.61
N ASP A 130 7.42 -10.34 -8.42
CA ASP A 130 6.16 -10.52 -9.13
C ASP A 130 5.22 -11.33 -8.24
N ILE A 131 3.97 -10.85 -8.08
CA ILE A 131 2.98 -11.34 -7.12
C ILE A 131 1.87 -12.12 -7.82
#